data_AF-A0A8T4UQG5-F1
#
_entry.id   AF-A0A8T4UQG5-F1
#
_cell.length_a   1.000
_cell.length_b   1.000
_cell.length_c   1.000
_cell.angle_alpha   90.00
_cell.angle_beta   90.00
_cell.angle_gamma   90.00
#
_symmetry.space_group_name_H-M   'P 1'
#
loop_
_entity.id
_entity.type
_entity.pdbx_description
1 polymer ?
#
loop_
_entity_poly.entity_id
_entity_poly.type
_entity_poly.pdbx_seq_one_letter_code
_entity_poly.pdbx_strand_id
1 'polypeptide(L)' 'MCHAAIIAREMKKPCIVGTKIATQVLKDGDMVEVNADKGIVRKKKNET' A
#
# COMPACT_ATOMS: atom_id res chain seq x y z
N MET A 1 6.27 14.94 8.58
CA MET A 1 7.01 14.27 7.48
C MET A 1 7.45 12.90 8.03
N CYS A 2 6.98 11.78 7.47
CA CYS A 2 7.33 10.44 7.97
C CYS A 2 8.60 9.92 7.27
N HIS A 3 9.47 9.22 7.99
CA HIS A 3 10.66 8.56 7.41
C HIS A 3 10.31 7.69 6.20
N ALA A 4 9.25 6.88 6.29
CA ALA A 4 8.82 6.00 5.21
C ALA A 4 8.43 6.74 3.91
N ALA A 5 7.83 7.94 4.02
CA ALA A 5 7.37 8.70 2.86
C ALA A 5 8.52 9.35 2.08
N ILE A 6 9.60 9.73 2.76
CA ILE A 6 10.80 10.30 2.13
C ILE A 6 11.52 9.19 1.35
N ILE A 7 11.77 8.06 2.00
CA ILE A 7 12.44 6.92 1.36
C ILE A 7 11.65 6.39 0.17
N ALA A 8 10.31 6.32 0.28
CA ALA A 8 9.50 5.90 -0.86
C ALA A 8 9.59 6.84 -2.07
N ARG A 9 9.67 8.16 -1.83
CA ARG A 9 9.89 9.15 -2.89
C ARG A 9 11.25 8.96 -3.56
N GLU A 10 12.30 8.70 -2.79
CA GLU A 10 13.63 8.40 -3.32
C GLU A 10 13.66 7.07 -4.11
N MET A 11 12.95 6.05 -3.63
CA MET A 11 12.84 4.75 -4.30
C MET A 11 11.91 4.77 -5.53
N LYS A 12 11.28 5.91 -5.85
CA LYS A 12 10.25 6.04 -6.89
C LYS A 12 9.12 5.00 -6.76
N LYS A 13 8.83 4.57 -5.53
CA LYS A 13 7.79 3.57 -5.26
C LYS A 13 6.53 4.26 -4.72
N PRO A 14 5.35 3.81 -5.16
CA PRO A 14 4.09 4.27 -4.59
C PRO A 14 4.05 3.93 -3.10
N CYS A 15 3.81 4.93 -2.26
CA CYS A 15 3.72 4.76 -0.81
C CYS A 15 2.50 5.49 -0.28
N ILE A 16 1.69 4.75 0.47
CA ILE A 16 0.51 5.24 1.15
C ILE A 16 0.77 5.08 2.65
N VAL A 17 0.66 6.17 3.39
CA VAL A 17 0.89 6.21 4.84
C VAL A 17 -0.39 6.65 5.55
N GLY A 18 -0.53 6.30 6.84
CA GLY A 18 -1.71 6.68 7.63
C GLY A 18 -2.91 5.73 7.48
N THR A 19 -2.73 4.57 6.86
CA THR A 19 -3.77 3.53 6.80
C THR A 19 -3.96 2.86 8.17
N LYS A 20 -5.01 3.27 8.91
CA LYS A 20 -5.25 2.81 10.29
C LYS A 20 -5.42 1.30 10.46
N ILE A 21 -5.92 0.61 9.42
CA ILE A 21 -6.29 -0.82 9.49
C ILE A 21 -5.60 -1.70 8.44
N ALA A 22 -4.72 -1.14 7.60
CA ALA A 22 -4.18 -1.89 6.45
C ALA A 22 -3.44 -3.18 6.87
N THR A 23 -2.70 -3.16 7.97
CA THR A 23 -1.96 -4.32 8.49
C THR A 23 -2.86 -5.41 9.06
N GLN A 24 -4.13 -5.11 9.37
CA GLN A 24 -5.10 -6.10 9.83
C GLN A 24 -5.92 -6.68 8.68
N VAL A 25 -6.12 -5.89 7.62
CA VAL A 25 -6.92 -6.27 6.44
C VAL A 25 -6.09 -7.04 5.42
N LEU A 26 -4.82 -6.67 5.25
CA LEU A 26 -3.89 -7.31 4.33
C LEU A 26 -3.07 -8.34 5.09
N LYS A 27 -3.02 -9.57 4.58
CA LYS A 27 -2.16 -10.63 5.12
C LYS A 27 -1.04 -10.96 4.14
N ASP A 28 0.01 -11.57 4.67
CA ASP A 28 1.11 -12.08 3.85
C ASP A 28 0.59 -13.07 2.81
N GLY A 29 1.02 -12.89 1.56
CA GLY A 29 0.55 -13.68 0.41
C GLY A 29 -0.69 -13.11 -0.30
N ASP A 30 -1.33 -12.05 0.21
CA ASP A 30 -2.41 -11.39 -0.51
C ASP A 30 -1.89 -10.54 -1.68
N MET A 31 -2.50 -10.71 -2.85
CA MET A 31 -2.24 -9.82 -3.97
C MET A 31 -3.03 -8.53 -3.78
N VAL A 32 -2.34 -7.39 -3.86
CA VAL A 32 -2.95 -6.07 -3.67
C VAL A 32 -2.57 -5.14 -4.82
N GLU A 33 -3.52 -4.32 -5.24
CA GLU A 33 -3.33 -3.22 -6.17
C GLU A 33 -3.31 -1.91 -5.39
N VAL A 34 -2.23 -1.15 -5.55
CA VAL A 34 -1.99 0.09 -4.81
C VAL A 34 -1.97 1.24 -5.80
N ASN A 35 -2.89 2.19 -5.64
CA ASN A 35 -2.93 3.42 -6.42
C ASN A 35 -2.57 4.60 -5.51
N ALA A 36 -1.30 5.03 -5.56
CA ALA A 36 -0.79 6.09 -4.70
C ALA A 36 -1.25 7.50 -5.09
N ASP A 37 -1.70 7.73 -6.32
CA ASP A 37 -2.23 9.02 -6.77
C ASP A 37 -3.58 9.31 -6.10
N LYS A 38 -4.47 8.31 -6.10
CA LYS A 38 -5.79 8.40 -5.46
C LYS A 38 -5.80 7.95 -3.99
N GLY A 39 -4.70 7.41 -3.49
CA GLY A 39 -4.60 6.84 -2.14
C GLY A 39 -5.48 5.60 -1.92
N ILE A 40 -5.76 4.83 -2.98
CA ILE A 40 -6.66 3.66 -2.94
C ILE A 40 -5.84 2.37 -2.90
N VAL A 41 -6.18 1.47 -1.99
CA VAL A 41 -5.65 0.11 -1.93
C VAL A 41 -6.79 -0.88 -2.15
N ARG A 42 -6.63 -1.79 -3.11
CA ARG A 42 -7.59 -2.85 -3.41
C ARG A 42 -6.93 -4.21 -3.26
N LYS A 43 -7.59 -5.12 -2.54
CA LYS A 43 -7.17 -6.52 -2.48
C LYS A 43 -7.65 -7.23 -3.74
N LYS A 44 -6.73 -7.74 -4.56
CA LYS A 44 -7.08 -8.66 -5.66
C LYS A 44 -7.22 -10.05 -5.06
N LYS A 45 -8.44 -10.58 -5.09
CA LYS A 45 -8.60 -12.03 -4.94
C LYS A 45 -8.17 -12.61 -6.28
N ASN A 46 -7.09 -13.38 -6.30
CA ASN A 46 -6.92 -14.35 -7.37
C ASN A 46 -8.05 -15.37 -7.16
N GLU A 47 -9.13 -15.19 -7.90
CA GLU A 47 -10.06 -16.28 -8.16
C GLU A 47 -9.32 -17.32 -9.03
N THR A 48 -9.64 -18.58 -8.73
CA THR A 48 -9.01 -19.85 -9.10
C THR A 48 -8.60 -19.98 -10.56
#